data_AF-A0A968SWV2-F1
#
_entry.id   AF-A0A968SWV2-F1
#
_cell.length_a   1.000
_cell.length_b   1.000
_cell.length_c   1.000
_cell.angle_alpha   90.00
_cell.angle_beta   90.00
_cell.angle_gamma   90.00
#
_symmetry.space_group_name_H-M   'P 1'
#
loop_
_entity.id
_entity.type
_entity.pdbx_description
1 polymer ?
#
loop_
_entity_poly.entity_id
_entity_poly.type
_entity_poly.pdbx_seq_one_letter_code
_entity_poly.pdbx_strand_id
1 'polypeptide(L)'
;AQVASTIFGTTLSANQVIEETLTYATQQHATYEPATLRAAVEHDLPASLDWTSFRQHSLAHWIEQLFSLRADHAGMLRRAEPRTLRQGAEALAAQTGLPADRCEQQLRRFFDLGSAVQNQEGKPGFTFKLHQFISQGSAVYSTLEPPGPERHLTLEGQRYVAGPNGDRLLFPLVFCRECGQHYALCAHDPEARAIVPRQPLSRGEDVDEPARAGYLLVDDMGIWSEDLEEYLPDSWFNISRRGRNPKKEFREFVPRRLQVRPDGQIQSAPSLETTTAWFLPMPFLTCLRCGAVYTKRDRDDFRKLARLSSEGRSTATTLISVAAIDEMRRSDLDPEAQKLLSFTDNRQDASLQAGHFNDFANVALLRSAVAAAIARQQAHDPLTHLNVAQAVLQALSLPQETYARNVGAYGGAKRRNEEALAAYLEYRVYEDLRRSWRITQPNLEQCGLLGLIISTCTTCASTTSRGRRTRC
;
A
#
# COMPACT_ATOMS: atom_id res chain seq x y z
N ALA A 1 -32.13 -18.65 -0.02
CA ALA A 1 -31.98 -19.92 -0.78
C ALA A 1 -31.69 -19.67 -2.25
N GLN A 2 -32.65 -19.13 -3.02
CA GLN A 2 -32.52 -18.97 -4.48
C GLN A 2 -31.30 -18.13 -4.91
N VAL A 3 -31.03 -17.02 -4.22
CA VAL A 3 -29.83 -16.19 -4.45
C VAL A 3 -28.54 -16.98 -4.19
N ALA A 4 -28.44 -17.65 -3.04
CA ALA A 4 -27.29 -18.48 -2.70
C ALA A 4 -27.08 -19.61 -3.72
N SER A 5 -28.15 -20.31 -4.12
CA SER A 5 -28.06 -21.35 -5.14
C SER A 5 -27.54 -20.83 -6.48
N THR A 6 -27.93 -19.60 -6.85
CA THR A 6 -27.45 -18.94 -8.07
C THR A 6 -25.98 -18.59 -7.97
N ILE A 7 -25.54 -18.01 -6.84
CA ILE A 7 -24.14 -17.63 -6.60
C ILE A 7 -23.23 -18.86 -6.57
N PHE A 8 -23.64 -19.93 -5.91
CA PHE A 8 -22.82 -21.12 -5.69
C PHE A 8 -23.00 -22.21 -6.75
N GLY A 9 -23.92 -22.04 -7.71
CA GLY A 9 -24.17 -23.01 -8.78
C GLY A 9 -24.61 -24.39 -8.28
N THR A 10 -25.22 -24.46 -7.11
CA THR A 10 -25.71 -25.70 -6.49
C THR A 10 -27.06 -25.45 -5.81
N THR A 11 -27.93 -26.46 -5.78
CA THR A 11 -29.25 -26.32 -5.15
C THR A 11 -29.10 -26.29 -3.62
N LEU A 12 -29.37 -25.13 -3.02
CA LEU A 12 -29.43 -24.94 -1.57
C LEU A 12 -30.88 -24.74 -1.12
N SER A 13 -31.30 -25.49 -0.10
CA SER A 13 -32.60 -25.33 0.56
C SER A 13 -32.56 -24.21 1.61
N ALA A 14 -33.72 -23.69 2.00
CA ALA A 14 -33.81 -22.55 2.93
C ALA A 14 -33.18 -22.83 4.30
N ASN A 15 -33.31 -24.06 4.81
CA ASN A 15 -32.68 -24.49 6.07
C ASN A 15 -31.13 -24.60 5.99
N GLN A 16 -30.54 -24.59 4.79
CA GLN A 16 -29.08 -24.53 4.62
C GLN A 16 -28.54 -23.10 4.57
N VAL A 17 -29.43 -22.11 4.56
CA VAL A 17 -29.07 -20.69 4.54
C VAL A 17 -29.23 -20.15 5.95
N ILE A 18 -28.09 -19.89 6.59
CA ILE A 18 -28.04 -19.29 7.92
C ILE A 18 -28.00 -17.77 7.74
N GLU A 19 -29.09 -17.09 8.09
CA GLU A 19 -29.13 -15.63 8.22
C GLU A 19 -28.87 -15.23 9.69
N GLU A 20 -28.60 -13.94 9.94
CA GLU A 20 -28.48 -13.45 11.30
C GLU A 20 -29.87 -13.34 11.96
N THR A 21 -29.99 -13.84 13.19
CA THR A 21 -31.14 -13.56 14.07
C THR A 21 -30.74 -12.48 15.04
N LEU A 22 -31.48 -11.38 15.03
CA LEU A 22 -31.20 -10.20 15.85
C LEU A 22 -32.19 -10.13 17.01
N THR A 23 -31.69 -9.70 18.17
CA THR A 23 -32.49 -9.40 19.36
C THR A 23 -32.00 -8.09 19.96
N TYR A 24 -32.89 -7.35 20.61
CA TYR A 24 -32.49 -6.16 21.37
C TYR A 24 -31.73 -6.57 22.64
N ALA A 25 -30.64 -5.88 22.91
CA ALA A 25 -29.97 -5.92 24.20
C ALA A 25 -30.81 -5.18 25.25
N THR A 26 -31.41 -4.04 24.88
CA THR A 26 -32.25 -3.23 25.78
C THR A 26 -33.68 -3.74 25.86
N GLN A 27 -34.38 -3.38 26.93
CA GLN A 27 -35.80 -3.64 27.07
C GLN A 27 -36.58 -2.68 26.17
N GLN A 28 -37.50 -3.24 25.37
CA GLN A 28 -38.33 -2.42 24.49
C GLN A 28 -39.30 -1.54 25.29
N HIS A 29 -39.25 -0.24 25.03
CA HIS A 29 -40.25 0.70 25.51
C HIS A 29 -41.29 0.90 24.41
N ALA A 30 -42.57 0.77 24.74
CA ALA A 30 -43.66 0.82 23.76
C ALA A 30 -43.76 2.18 23.04
N THR A 31 -43.20 3.24 23.62
CA THR A 31 -43.04 4.55 22.98
C THR A 31 -42.01 5.38 23.75
N TYR A 32 -41.17 6.15 23.06
CA TYR A 32 -40.34 7.15 23.73
C TYR A 32 -41.25 8.31 24.17
N GLU A 33 -41.61 8.36 25.45
CA GLU A 33 -42.12 9.59 26.05
C GLU A 33 -41.04 10.68 25.85
N PRO A 34 -41.27 11.72 25.03
CA PRO A 34 -40.26 12.74 24.74
C PRO A 34 -39.70 13.39 26.00
N ALA A 35 -40.53 13.50 27.04
CA ALA A 35 -40.14 13.99 28.36
C ALA A 35 -39.09 13.10 29.04
N THR A 36 -39.23 11.77 28.96
CA THR A 36 -38.29 10.79 29.54
C THR A 36 -36.95 10.82 28.81
N LEU A 37 -36.98 10.95 27.48
CA LEU A 37 -35.76 11.05 26.68
C LEU A 37 -35.06 12.40 26.92
N ARG A 38 -35.81 13.49 27.01
CA ARG A 38 -35.30 14.82 27.35
C ARG A 38 -34.63 14.81 28.72
N ALA A 39 -35.29 14.24 29.74
CA ALA A 39 -34.73 14.12 31.08
C ALA A 39 -33.43 13.32 31.11
N ALA A 40 -33.30 12.26 30.29
CA ALA A 40 -32.08 11.48 30.17
C ALA A 40 -30.90 12.25 29.51
N VAL A 41 -31.19 13.33 28.78
CA VAL A 41 -30.18 14.21 28.17
C VAL A 41 -29.85 15.41 29.06
N GLU A 42 -30.81 15.90 29.83
CA GLU A 42 -30.63 17.00 30.78
C GLU A 42 -29.84 16.55 32.02
N HIS A 43 -30.14 15.37 32.58
CA HIS A 43 -29.43 14.86 33.75
C HIS A 43 -28.02 14.36 33.43
N ASP A 44 -27.14 14.47 34.41
CA ASP A 44 -25.82 13.85 34.33
C ASP A 44 -25.94 12.32 34.39
N LEU A 45 -25.18 11.66 33.52
CA LEU A 45 -25.05 10.22 33.55
C LEU A 45 -24.31 9.78 34.82
N PRO A 46 -24.68 8.63 35.41
CA PRO A 46 -23.94 8.08 36.53
C PRO A 46 -22.51 7.72 36.10
N ALA A 47 -21.60 7.64 37.07
CA ALA A 47 -20.21 7.23 36.81
C ALA A 47 -20.09 5.78 36.29
N SER A 48 -21.07 4.93 36.62
CA SER A 48 -21.15 3.54 36.19
C SER A 48 -22.61 3.08 36.08
N LEU A 49 -22.87 2.13 35.19
CA LEU A 49 -24.16 1.43 35.06
C LEU A 49 -23.94 -0.08 35.20
N ASP A 50 -24.85 -0.76 35.89
CA ASP A 50 -24.92 -2.23 35.82
C ASP A 50 -25.74 -2.67 34.59
N TRP A 51 -25.67 -3.97 34.26
CA TRP A 51 -26.35 -4.54 33.10
C TRP A 51 -27.87 -4.32 33.15
N THR A 52 -28.49 -4.49 34.30
CA THR A 52 -29.95 -4.38 34.47
C THR A 52 -30.41 -2.94 34.22
N SER A 53 -29.71 -1.97 34.81
CA SER A 53 -29.99 -0.54 34.67
C SER A 53 -29.73 -0.07 33.24
N PHE A 54 -28.66 -0.54 32.61
CA PHE A 54 -28.37 -0.27 31.20
C PHE A 54 -29.50 -0.73 30.28
N ARG A 55 -29.99 -1.97 30.47
CA ARG A 55 -31.08 -2.52 29.66
C ARG A 55 -32.39 -1.72 29.78
N GLN A 56 -32.62 -1.10 30.93
CA GLN A 56 -33.84 -0.33 31.19
C GLN A 56 -33.69 1.16 30.81
N HIS A 57 -32.46 1.65 30.61
CA HIS A 57 -32.19 3.06 30.37
C HIS A 57 -32.78 3.54 29.04
N SER A 58 -33.57 4.63 29.10
CA SER A 58 -34.28 5.19 27.93
C SER A 58 -33.32 5.57 26.80
N LEU A 59 -32.20 6.22 27.14
CA LEU A 59 -31.16 6.59 26.16
C LEU A 59 -30.45 5.36 25.56
N ALA A 60 -30.25 4.27 26.31
CA ALA A 60 -29.67 3.04 25.76
C ALA A 60 -30.60 2.44 24.70
N HIS A 61 -31.89 2.36 25.03
CA HIS A 61 -32.90 1.86 24.10
C HIS A 61 -33.02 2.73 22.84
N TRP A 62 -32.97 4.05 23.02
CA TRP A 62 -32.98 5.01 21.92
C TRP A 62 -31.77 4.87 21.00
N ILE A 63 -30.57 4.75 21.58
CA ILE A 63 -29.33 4.50 20.83
C ILE A 63 -29.44 3.19 20.06
N GLU A 64 -29.92 2.11 20.69
CA GLU A 64 -30.03 0.81 20.02
C GLU A 64 -30.99 0.84 18.83
N GLN A 65 -32.15 1.50 18.96
CA GLN A 65 -33.09 1.64 17.84
C GLN A 65 -32.56 2.52 16.71
N LEU A 66 -31.79 3.56 17.02
CA LEU A 66 -31.30 4.46 15.99
C LEU A 66 -30.05 3.95 15.28
N PHE A 67 -29.10 3.38 16.03
CA PHE A 67 -27.77 3.02 15.53
C PHE A 67 -27.57 1.52 15.32
N SER A 68 -28.35 0.65 15.97
CA SER A 68 -28.11 -0.80 15.93
C SER A 68 -29.16 -1.58 15.13
N LEU A 69 -30.44 -1.42 15.46
CA LEU A 69 -31.52 -2.28 14.98
C LEU A 69 -32.76 -1.48 14.57
N ARG A 70 -33.37 -1.85 13.44
CA ARG A 70 -34.70 -1.37 13.01
C ARG A 70 -35.62 -2.54 12.73
N ALA A 71 -36.90 -2.41 13.04
CA ALA A 71 -37.92 -3.35 12.57
C ALA A 71 -38.33 -3.00 11.14
N ASP A 72 -38.46 -4.00 10.27
CA ASP A 72 -39.09 -3.82 8.96
C ASP A 72 -40.63 -3.82 9.05
N HIS A 73 -41.30 -3.66 7.91
CA HIS A 73 -42.78 -3.62 7.84
C HIS A 73 -43.46 -4.91 8.33
N ALA A 74 -42.73 -6.02 8.40
CA ALA A 74 -43.19 -7.31 8.91
C ALA A 74 -42.81 -7.52 10.40
N GLY A 75 -42.18 -6.53 11.04
CA GLY A 75 -41.72 -6.62 12.43
C GLY A 75 -40.41 -7.40 12.61
N MET A 76 -39.75 -7.79 11.52
CA MET A 76 -38.48 -8.51 11.59
C MET A 76 -37.32 -7.53 11.77
N LEU A 77 -36.41 -7.85 12.68
CA LEU A 77 -35.28 -6.99 13.01
C LEU A 77 -34.20 -7.06 11.94
N ARG A 78 -33.71 -5.89 11.54
CA ARG A 78 -32.62 -5.68 10.60
C ARG A 78 -31.61 -4.71 11.20
N ARG A 79 -30.36 -4.76 10.76
CA ARG A 79 -29.36 -3.75 11.11
C ARG A 79 -29.84 -2.36 10.68
N ALA A 80 -29.65 -1.38 11.56
CA ALA A 80 -29.88 0.02 11.22
C ALA A 80 -28.90 0.47 10.13
N GLU A 81 -29.30 1.46 9.33
CA GLU A 81 -28.40 2.09 8.36
C GLU A 81 -27.32 2.89 9.12
N PRO A 82 -26.04 2.83 8.70
CA PRO A 82 -24.98 3.58 9.33
C PRO A 82 -25.29 5.08 9.38
N ARG A 83 -25.16 5.68 10.56
CA ARG A 83 -25.37 7.12 10.80
C ARG A 83 -24.15 7.71 11.49
N THR A 84 -23.84 8.96 11.16
CA THR A 84 -22.84 9.70 11.94
C THR A 84 -23.43 10.03 13.31
N LEU A 85 -22.54 10.21 14.29
CA LEU A 85 -22.96 10.66 15.61
C LEU A 85 -23.72 11.99 15.53
N ARG A 86 -23.32 12.88 14.61
CA ARG A 86 -23.98 14.17 14.38
C ARG A 86 -25.42 14.01 13.90
N GLN A 87 -25.65 13.13 12.92
CA GLN A 87 -27.01 12.80 12.47
C GLN A 87 -27.86 12.21 13.60
N GLY A 88 -27.26 11.43 14.49
CA GLY A 88 -27.93 10.97 15.69
C GLY A 88 -28.27 12.10 16.66
N ALA A 89 -27.34 13.00 16.92
CA ALA A 89 -27.57 14.15 17.79
C ALA A 89 -28.69 15.06 17.27
N GLU A 90 -28.78 15.27 15.95
CA GLU A 90 -29.85 16.04 15.31
C GLU A 90 -31.21 15.33 15.44
N ALA A 91 -31.25 13.99 15.28
CA ALA A 91 -32.46 13.21 15.51
C ALA A 91 -32.91 13.27 16.98
N LEU A 92 -31.97 13.23 17.93
CA LEU A 92 -32.25 13.35 19.36
C LEU A 92 -32.76 14.75 19.71
N ALA A 93 -32.15 15.79 19.14
CA ALA A 93 -32.57 17.18 19.31
C ALA A 93 -34.00 17.41 18.80
N ALA A 94 -34.35 16.85 17.64
CA ALA A 94 -35.70 16.96 17.08
C ALA A 94 -36.77 16.33 17.99
N GLN A 95 -36.44 15.25 18.69
CA GLN A 95 -37.39 14.57 19.60
C GLN A 95 -37.44 15.21 20.99
N THR A 96 -36.33 15.76 21.49
CA THR A 96 -36.23 16.28 22.87
C THR A 96 -36.41 17.80 22.97
N GLY A 97 -36.28 18.52 21.86
CA GLY A 97 -36.26 19.98 21.84
C GLY A 97 -35.02 20.60 22.50
N LEU A 98 -33.91 19.85 22.60
CA LEU A 98 -32.64 20.31 23.16
C LEU A 98 -31.66 20.70 22.04
N PRO A 99 -30.63 21.52 22.32
CA PRO A 99 -29.59 21.83 21.36
C PRO A 99 -28.83 20.57 20.91
N ALA A 100 -28.58 20.44 19.61
CA ALA A 100 -27.90 19.29 19.03
C ALA A 100 -26.51 19.03 19.64
N ASP A 101 -25.77 20.08 20.02
CA ASP A 101 -24.45 19.92 20.64
C ASP A 101 -24.53 19.26 22.03
N ARG A 102 -25.58 19.57 22.81
CA ARG A 102 -25.83 18.92 24.10
C ARG A 102 -26.21 17.45 23.89
N CYS A 103 -27.06 17.17 22.91
CA CYS A 103 -27.42 15.81 22.53
C CYS A 103 -26.18 15.00 22.10
N GLU A 104 -25.31 15.59 21.28
CA GLU A 104 -24.08 14.94 20.83
C GLU A 104 -23.14 14.61 22.00
N GLN A 105 -22.90 15.57 22.90
CA GLN A 105 -22.08 15.35 24.10
C GLN A 105 -22.64 14.22 24.97
N GLN A 106 -23.96 14.22 25.21
CA GLN A 106 -24.58 13.17 26.01
C GLN A 106 -24.49 11.81 25.34
N LEU A 107 -24.71 11.73 24.02
CA LEU A 107 -24.55 10.49 23.26
C LEU A 107 -23.12 9.95 23.36
N ARG A 108 -22.09 10.80 23.23
CA ARG A 108 -20.68 10.38 23.41
C ARG A 108 -20.47 9.75 24.78
N ARG A 109 -20.85 10.47 25.85
CA ARG A 109 -20.72 9.98 27.22
C ARG A 109 -21.48 8.66 27.43
N PHE A 110 -22.65 8.49 26.81
CA PHE A 110 -23.43 7.27 26.95
C PHE A 110 -22.86 6.09 26.15
N PHE A 111 -22.28 6.33 24.96
CA PHE A 111 -21.55 5.30 24.23
C PHE A 111 -20.34 4.79 25.04
N ASP A 112 -19.58 5.70 25.65
CA ASP A 112 -18.45 5.35 26.52
C ASP A 112 -18.94 4.54 27.73
N LEU A 113 -19.97 5.04 28.42
CA LEU A 113 -20.56 4.35 29.58
C LEU A 113 -21.09 2.96 29.21
N GLY A 114 -21.84 2.84 28.12
CA GLY A 114 -22.39 1.58 27.62
C GLY A 114 -21.34 0.58 27.17
N SER A 115 -20.14 1.05 26.76
CA SER A 115 -19.01 0.17 26.43
C SER A 115 -18.34 -0.45 27.65
N ALA A 116 -18.45 0.19 28.82
CA ALA A 116 -17.93 -0.33 30.07
C ALA A 116 -18.90 -1.30 30.78
N VAL A 117 -20.20 -1.25 30.47
CA VAL A 117 -21.20 -2.17 31.04
C VAL A 117 -21.03 -3.56 30.45
N GLN A 118 -20.90 -4.60 31.28
CA GLN A 118 -20.79 -5.98 30.84
C GLN A 118 -22.05 -6.80 31.16
N ASN A 119 -22.43 -7.70 30.25
CA ASN A 119 -23.45 -8.71 30.51
C ASN A 119 -22.87 -9.91 31.30
N GLN A 120 -23.70 -10.93 31.56
CA GLN A 120 -23.29 -12.14 32.29
C GLN A 120 -22.20 -12.95 31.58
N GLU A 121 -22.02 -12.76 30.28
CA GLU A 121 -20.98 -13.39 29.45
C GLU A 121 -19.72 -12.50 29.32
N GLY A 122 -19.65 -11.37 30.04
CA GLY A 122 -18.54 -10.42 29.96
C GLY A 122 -18.54 -9.54 28.69
N LYS A 123 -19.61 -9.57 27.87
CA LYS A 123 -19.70 -8.77 26.65
C LYS A 123 -20.20 -7.35 26.94
N PRO A 124 -19.62 -6.32 26.31
CA PRO A 124 -20.02 -4.93 26.54
C PRO A 124 -21.42 -4.65 25.99
N GLY A 125 -22.17 -3.76 26.64
CA GLY A 125 -23.51 -3.36 26.22
C GLY A 125 -23.53 -2.64 24.87
N PHE A 126 -22.56 -1.78 24.63
CA PHE A 126 -22.24 -1.27 23.29
C PHE A 126 -20.83 -1.67 22.88
N THR A 127 -20.73 -2.42 21.78
CA THR A 127 -19.45 -2.83 21.22
C THR A 127 -18.98 -1.85 20.17
N PHE A 128 -17.81 -1.26 20.35
CA PHE A 128 -17.17 -0.46 19.30
C PHE A 128 -16.56 -1.36 18.24
N LYS A 129 -16.85 -1.06 16.97
CA LYS A 129 -16.18 -1.67 15.82
C LYS A 129 -15.41 -0.59 15.07
N LEU A 130 -14.09 -0.67 15.11
CA LEU A 130 -13.23 0.18 14.30
C LEU A 130 -13.18 -0.39 12.88
N HIS A 131 -13.68 0.38 11.91
CA HIS A 131 -13.51 0.07 10.49
C HIS A 131 -12.40 0.96 9.95
N GLN A 132 -11.23 0.38 9.69
CA GLN A 132 -10.13 1.08 9.05
C GLN A 132 -10.06 0.70 7.58
N PHE A 133 -10.17 1.70 6.70
CA PHE A 133 -10.01 1.51 5.27
C PHE A 133 -8.57 1.87 4.89
N ILE A 134 -7.81 0.88 4.44
CA ILE A 134 -6.42 1.06 4.01
C ILE A 134 -6.41 0.93 2.50
N SER A 135 -6.05 2.01 1.82
CA SER A 135 -5.86 2.01 0.38
C SER A 135 -4.37 1.87 0.05
N GLN A 136 -4.07 1.24 -1.07
CA GLN A 136 -2.72 1.24 -1.61
C GLN A 136 -2.37 2.69 -1.98
N GLY A 137 -1.22 3.19 -1.50
CA GLY A 137 -0.68 4.44 -2.02
C GLY A 137 -0.55 4.38 -3.54
N SER A 138 -0.67 5.52 -4.22
CA SER A 138 -0.53 5.61 -5.68
C SER A 138 0.70 6.46 -6.03
N ALA A 139 0.55 7.38 -6.97
CA ALA A 139 1.50 8.46 -7.23
C ALA A 139 1.22 9.66 -6.30
N VAL A 140 2.25 10.50 -6.12
CA VAL A 140 2.02 11.91 -5.78
C VAL A 140 1.53 12.60 -7.04
N TYR A 141 0.50 13.42 -6.94
CA TYR A 141 0.02 14.24 -8.04
C TYR A 141 0.54 15.65 -7.89
N SER A 142 0.83 16.28 -9.02
CA SER A 142 1.39 17.61 -9.08
C SER A 142 0.79 18.40 -10.21
N THR A 143 0.54 19.68 -9.99
CA THR A 143 0.36 20.63 -11.08
C THR A 143 1.72 20.96 -11.74
N LEU A 144 1.72 21.66 -12.88
CA LEU A 144 2.92 21.87 -13.71
C LEU A 144 3.71 23.14 -13.39
N GLU A 145 3.27 23.95 -12.43
CA GLU A 145 4.00 25.13 -11.99
C GLU A 145 5.40 24.74 -11.48
N PRO A 146 6.36 25.67 -11.59
CA PRO A 146 7.68 25.49 -10.98
C PRO A 146 7.58 25.17 -9.47
N PRO A 147 8.48 24.34 -8.93
CA PRO A 147 8.75 24.25 -7.50
C PRO A 147 8.62 25.59 -6.76
N GLY A 148 7.64 25.65 -5.87
CA GLY A 148 7.28 26.88 -5.18
C GLY A 148 5.92 26.74 -4.51
N PRO A 149 5.45 27.79 -3.80
CA PRO A 149 4.19 27.77 -3.06
C PRO A 149 2.96 27.62 -3.96
N GLU A 150 3.06 27.97 -5.25
CA GLU A 150 1.95 27.88 -6.21
C GLU A 150 1.70 26.44 -6.70
N ARG A 151 2.75 25.61 -6.68
CA ARG A 151 2.69 24.21 -7.11
C ARG A 151 1.90 23.39 -6.11
N HIS A 152 0.80 22.81 -6.56
CA HIS A 152 -0.03 21.98 -5.71
C HIS A 152 0.44 20.51 -5.76
N LEU A 153 0.65 19.92 -4.58
CA LEU A 153 0.99 18.51 -4.41
C LEU A 153 -0.09 17.82 -3.58
N THR A 154 -0.53 16.65 -4.02
CA THR A 154 -1.54 15.87 -3.30
C THR A 154 -1.33 14.36 -3.49
N LEU A 155 -1.80 13.57 -2.52
CA LEU A 155 -1.90 12.12 -2.65
C LEU A 155 -3.28 11.68 -3.17
N GLU A 156 -4.22 12.62 -3.25
CA GLU A 156 -5.58 12.39 -3.73
C GLU A 156 -5.62 12.53 -5.25
N GLY A 157 -5.82 11.42 -5.95
CA GLY A 157 -5.92 11.41 -7.41
C GLY A 157 -7.20 12.08 -7.89
N GLN A 158 -7.10 13.34 -8.29
CA GLN A 158 -8.14 14.10 -8.99
C GLN A 158 -7.66 14.48 -10.40
N ARG A 159 -8.57 14.94 -11.28
CA ARG A 159 -8.20 15.36 -12.64
C ARG A 159 -7.56 16.75 -12.68
N TYR A 160 -8.07 17.66 -11.85
CA TYR A 160 -7.62 19.03 -11.79
C TYR A 160 -7.87 19.61 -10.39
N VAL A 161 -7.21 20.74 -10.10
CA VAL A 161 -7.50 21.60 -8.95
C VAL A 161 -8.09 22.89 -9.49
N ALA A 162 -9.29 23.24 -9.04
CA ALA A 162 -9.91 24.53 -9.36
C ALA A 162 -9.07 25.67 -8.75
N GLY A 163 -8.83 26.73 -9.52
CA GLY A 163 -8.06 27.89 -9.08
C GLY A 163 -8.64 29.21 -9.57
N PRO A 164 -8.19 30.35 -9.01
CA PRO A 164 -8.64 31.69 -9.40
C PRO A 164 -8.45 31.98 -10.90
N ASN A 165 -7.45 31.35 -11.51
CA ASN A 165 -7.05 31.53 -12.91
C ASN A 165 -7.49 30.35 -13.82
N GLY A 166 -8.47 29.56 -13.37
CA GLY A 166 -8.97 28.37 -14.07
C GLY A 166 -8.46 27.05 -13.49
N ASP A 167 -8.84 25.96 -14.16
CA ASP A 167 -8.51 24.60 -13.74
C ASP A 167 -7.06 24.25 -14.06
N ARG A 168 -6.38 23.64 -13.09
CA ARG A 168 -4.97 23.22 -13.21
C ARG A 168 -4.89 21.71 -13.17
N LEU A 169 -4.32 21.10 -14.20
CA LEU A 169 -4.28 19.63 -14.34
C LEU A 169 -3.32 19.00 -13.33
N LEU A 170 -3.73 17.86 -12.77
CA LEU A 170 -2.92 17.07 -11.85
C LEU A 170 -2.24 15.92 -12.57
N PHE A 171 -0.91 15.96 -12.62
CA PHE A 171 -0.08 14.93 -13.23
C PHE A 171 0.45 13.97 -12.17
N PRO A 172 0.27 12.65 -12.34
CA PRO A 172 0.95 11.68 -11.51
C PRO A 172 2.47 11.81 -11.69
N LEU A 173 3.21 11.80 -10.58
CA LEU A 173 4.66 11.82 -10.59
C LEU A 173 5.24 10.40 -10.52
N VAL A 174 6.30 10.21 -11.30
CA VAL A 174 7.18 9.04 -11.27
C VAL A 174 8.63 9.49 -11.09
N PHE A 175 9.43 8.71 -10.37
CA PHE A 175 10.76 9.07 -9.91
C PHE A 175 11.80 8.14 -10.50
N CYS A 176 12.89 8.68 -11.04
CA CYS A 176 14.05 7.89 -11.45
C CYS A 176 14.55 7.05 -10.27
N ARG A 177 14.63 5.72 -10.45
CA ARG A 177 15.08 4.82 -9.38
C ARG A 177 16.56 5.00 -9.00
N GLU A 178 17.37 5.63 -9.86
CA GLU A 178 18.79 5.87 -9.60
C GLU A 178 19.06 7.14 -8.78
N CYS A 179 18.31 8.22 -9.02
CA CYS A 179 18.59 9.53 -8.41
C CYS A 179 17.39 10.23 -7.77
N GLY A 180 16.19 9.68 -7.89
CA GLY A 180 14.97 10.28 -7.35
C GLY A 180 14.39 11.44 -8.16
N GLN A 181 14.96 11.81 -9.32
CA GLN A 181 14.39 12.87 -10.17
C GLN A 181 12.95 12.52 -10.58
N HIS A 182 11.99 13.40 -10.27
CA HIS A 182 10.60 13.22 -10.68
C HIS A 182 10.34 13.67 -12.11
N TYR A 183 9.37 13.01 -12.74
CA TYR A 183 8.78 13.32 -14.03
C TYR A 183 7.26 13.20 -13.92
N ALA A 184 6.53 14.09 -14.59
CA ALA A 184 5.08 13.99 -14.72
C ALA A 184 4.72 12.96 -15.79
N LEU A 185 3.82 12.03 -15.48
CA LEU A 185 3.31 11.03 -16.41
C LEU A 185 2.23 11.65 -17.31
N CYS A 186 2.47 11.70 -18.61
CA CYS A 186 1.64 12.47 -19.52
C CYS A 186 1.47 11.83 -20.91
N ALA A 187 0.48 12.30 -21.66
CA ALA A 187 0.37 12.10 -23.10
C ALA A 187 0.52 13.46 -23.79
N HIS A 188 1.39 13.52 -24.79
CA HIS A 188 1.63 14.71 -25.59
C HIS A 188 0.96 14.56 -26.95
N ASP A 189 0.00 15.44 -27.24
CA ASP A 189 -0.67 15.53 -28.53
C ASP A 189 -0.10 16.73 -29.32
N PRO A 190 0.67 16.46 -30.40
CA PRO A 190 1.24 17.52 -31.22
C PRO A 190 0.20 18.25 -32.08
N GLU A 191 -0.93 17.60 -32.43
CA GLU A 191 -1.97 18.19 -33.26
C GLU A 191 -2.87 19.10 -32.44
N ALA A 192 -3.32 18.63 -31.28
CA ALA A 192 -4.09 19.43 -30.33
C ALA A 192 -3.23 20.46 -29.56
N ARG A 193 -1.89 20.38 -29.70
CA ARG A 193 -0.92 21.19 -28.94
C ARG A 193 -1.21 21.14 -27.44
N ALA A 194 -1.38 19.93 -26.92
CA ALA A 194 -1.78 19.71 -25.54
C ALA A 194 -0.95 18.62 -24.87
N ILE A 195 -0.81 18.72 -23.56
CA ILE A 195 -0.30 17.68 -22.70
C ILE A 195 -1.36 17.34 -21.66
N VAL A 196 -1.67 16.06 -21.51
CA VAL A 196 -2.72 15.59 -20.58
C VAL A 196 -2.15 14.56 -19.61
N PRO A 197 -2.62 14.55 -18.34
CA PRO A 197 -2.19 13.57 -17.37
C PRO A 197 -2.67 12.17 -17.78
N ARG A 198 -1.84 11.17 -17.51
CA ARG A 198 -2.16 9.77 -17.76
C ARG A 198 -2.57 9.04 -16.49
N GLN A 199 -3.10 7.83 -16.64
CA GLN A 199 -3.39 6.99 -15.49
C GLN A 199 -2.07 6.41 -14.91
N PRO A 200 -1.81 6.52 -13.59
CA PRO A 200 -0.55 6.07 -12.99
C PRO A 200 -0.22 4.60 -13.21
N LEU A 201 -1.23 3.74 -13.38
CA LEU A 201 -1.10 2.29 -13.49
C LEU A 201 -1.01 1.78 -14.94
N SER A 202 -1.33 2.60 -15.93
CA SER A 202 -1.38 2.22 -17.34
C SER A 202 0.02 2.23 -17.98
N ARG A 203 0.29 1.25 -18.85
CA ARG A 203 1.59 1.05 -19.52
C ARG A 203 1.65 1.64 -20.93
N GLY A 204 0.70 2.50 -21.28
CA GLY A 204 0.60 3.20 -22.57
C GLY A 204 -0.68 2.91 -23.31
N GLU A 205 -1.42 1.88 -22.90
CA GLU A 205 -2.69 1.46 -23.49
C GLU A 205 -3.84 2.46 -23.27
N ASP A 206 -3.65 3.48 -22.44
CA ASP A 206 -4.59 4.58 -22.19
C ASP A 206 -4.42 5.76 -23.16
N VAL A 207 -3.56 5.64 -24.18
CA VAL A 207 -3.24 6.73 -25.12
C VAL A 207 -3.36 6.26 -26.56
N ASP A 208 -4.21 6.96 -27.32
CA ASP A 208 -4.42 6.75 -28.74
C ASP A 208 -3.65 7.79 -29.58
N GLU A 209 -3.29 7.41 -30.82
CA GLU A 209 -2.74 8.35 -31.80
C GLU A 209 -3.79 9.43 -32.15
N PRO A 210 -3.38 10.70 -32.35
CA PRO A 210 -2.02 11.19 -32.56
C PRO A 210 -1.21 11.46 -31.28
N ALA A 211 -1.83 11.31 -30.10
CA ALA A 211 -1.16 11.55 -28.83
C ALA A 211 -0.09 10.48 -28.55
N ARG A 212 0.95 10.90 -27.83
CA ARG A 212 2.09 10.05 -27.50
C ARG A 212 2.33 10.00 -26.02
N ALA A 213 2.27 8.80 -25.47
CA ALA A 213 2.52 8.56 -24.07
C ALA A 213 4.01 8.79 -23.73
N GLY A 214 4.28 9.41 -22.58
CA GLY A 214 5.63 9.80 -22.18
C GLY A 214 5.71 10.43 -20.80
N TYR A 215 6.74 11.23 -20.63
CA TYR A 215 7.16 11.85 -19.39
C TYR A 215 7.49 13.31 -19.61
N LEU A 216 7.13 14.16 -18.66
CA LEU A 216 7.42 15.58 -18.70
C LEU A 216 8.32 15.94 -17.51
N LEU A 217 9.52 16.45 -17.80
CA LEU A 217 10.36 17.12 -16.82
C LEU A 217 9.98 18.60 -16.79
N VAL A 218 9.32 19.04 -15.72
CA VAL A 218 9.14 20.46 -15.44
C VAL A 218 10.49 21.01 -15.01
N ASP A 219 11.07 21.91 -15.81
CA ASP A 219 12.45 22.36 -15.67
C ASP A 219 12.53 23.81 -15.25
N ASP A 220 12.75 24.00 -13.96
CA ASP A 220 12.88 25.28 -13.27
C ASP A 220 14.29 25.51 -12.71
N MET A 221 15.04 24.42 -12.48
CA MET A 221 16.37 24.43 -11.87
C MET A 221 17.50 24.29 -12.91
N GLY A 222 17.19 24.38 -14.21
CA GLY A 222 18.17 24.18 -15.28
C GLY A 222 18.72 22.74 -15.27
N ILE A 223 17.84 21.76 -15.03
CA ILE A 223 18.18 20.34 -15.03
C ILE A 223 18.62 19.89 -16.42
N TRP A 224 18.01 20.46 -17.47
CA TRP A 224 18.34 20.15 -18.85
C TRP A 224 18.39 21.41 -19.72
N SER A 225 19.21 21.38 -20.77
CA SER A 225 19.22 22.39 -21.83
C SER A 225 19.62 21.73 -23.15
N GLU A 226 19.39 22.42 -24.28
CA GLU A 226 19.76 21.91 -25.61
C GLU A 226 21.29 21.70 -25.71
N ASP A 227 22.07 22.52 -25.00
CA ASP A 227 23.53 22.36 -24.94
C ASP A 227 23.95 21.04 -24.30
N LEU A 228 23.13 20.48 -23.40
CA LEU A 228 23.40 19.21 -22.73
C LEU A 228 23.07 18.00 -23.61
N GLU A 229 22.54 18.18 -24.84
CA GLU A 229 22.32 17.09 -25.78
C GLU A 229 23.60 16.29 -26.06
N GLU A 230 24.79 16.91 -25.95
CA GLU A 230 26.07 16.22 -26.07
C GLU A 230 26.25 15.08 -25.06
N TYR A 231 25.63 15.19 -23.87
CA TYR A 231 25.69 14.20 -22.80
C TYR A 231 24.68 13.06 -22.96
N LEU A 232 23.79 13.12 -23.96
CA LEU A 232 22.96 11.97 -24.31
C LEU A 232 23.83 10.77 -24.73
N PRO A 233 23.33 9.53 -24.65
CA PRO A 233 24.15 8.36 -24.91
C PRO A 233 24.71 8.34 -26.33
N ASP A 234 26.03 8.13 -26.49
CA ASP A 234 26.67 8.08 -27.81
C ASP A 234 26.07 7.02 -28.74
N SER A 235 25.51 5.94 -28.16
CA SER A 235 24.82 4.89 -28.90
C SER A 235 23.62 5.40 -29.70
N TRP A 236 23.07 6.57 -29.37
CA TRP A 236 21.94 7.19 -30.07
C TRP A 236 22.35 7.97 -31.31
N PHE A 237 23.65 8.24 -31.49
CA PHE A 237 24.16 9.12 -32.54
C PHE A 237 25.08 8.38 -33.49
N ASN A 238 25.13 8.86 -34.73
CA ASN A 238 26.19 8.55 -35.68
C ASN A 238 27.21 9.69 -35.64
N ILE A 239 28.47 9.34 -35.41
CA ILE A 239 29.59 10.29 -35.44
C ILE A 239 30.15 10.30 -36.86
N SER A 240 30.12 11.45 -37.51
CA SER A 240 30.64 11.64 -38.87
C SER A 240 31.55 12.87 -38.94
N ARG A 241 32.28 13.05 -40.05
CA ARG A 241 33.04 14.30 -40.32
C ARG A 241 32.17 15.56 -40.33
N ARG A 242 30.84 15.43 -40.48
CA ARG A 242 29.86 16.54 -40.46
C ARG A 242 29.26 16.78 -39.06
N GLY A 243 29.73 16.07 -38.03
CA GLY A 243 29.25 16.19 -36.65
C GLY A 243 28.41 15.00 -36.18
N ARG A 244 27.83 15.17 -35.00
CA ARG A 244 27.07 14.18 -34.24
C ARG A 244 25.59 14.27 -34.61
N ASN A 245 25.06 13.26 -35.31
CA ASN A 245 23.67 13.26 -35.79
C ASN A 245 22.87 12.12 -35.16
N PRO A 246 21.64 12.34 -34.66
CA PRO A 246 20.84 11.29 -34.06
C PRO A 246 20.45 10.23 -35.10
N LYS A 247 20.57 8.95 -34.72
CA LYS A 247 20.10 7.83 -35.53
C LYS A 247 18.58 7.93 -35.70
N LYS A 248 18.07 7.43 -36.84
CA LYS A 248 16.64 7.51 -37.20
C LYS A 248 15.75 6.98 -36.07
N GLU A 249 16.12 5.88 -35.44
CA GLU A 249 15.33 5.30 -34.36
C GLU A 249 15.40 6.09 -33.05
N PHE A 250 16.42 6.90 -32.79
CA PHE A 250 16.56 7.67 -31.54
C PHE A 250 16.15 9.13 -31.66
N ARG A 251 15.93 9.63 -32.88
CA ARG A 251 15.56 11.03 -33.15
C ARG A 251 14.31 11.47 -32.37
N GLU A 252 13.35 10.58 -32.15
CA GLU A 252 12.15 10.89 -31.40
C GLU A 252 12.36 10.93 -29.87
N PHE A 253 13.41 10.27 -29.37
CA PHE A 253 13.73 10.17 -27.94
C PHE A 253 14.63 11.31 -27.45
N VAL A 254 15.14 12.15 -28.36
CA VAL A 254 15.80 13.40 -27.98
C VAL A 254 14.77 14.29 -27.26
N PRO A 255 15.07 14.81 -26.06
CA PRO A 255 14.13 15.61 -25.27
C PRO A 255 13.59 16.80 -26.05
N ARG A 256 12.28 17.02 -25.99
CA ARG A 256 11.63 18.13 -26.68
C ARG A 256 11.24 19.23 -25.70
N ARG A 257 11.75 20.43 -25.92
CA ARG A 257 11.35 21.61 -25.15
C ARG A 257 9.92 22.00 -25.48
N LEU A 258 9.10 22.19 -24.45
CA LEU A 258 7.71 22.65 -24.52
C LEU A 258 7.50 23.84 -23.58
N GLN A 259 6.58 24.72 -23.94
CA GLN A 259 6.07 25.78 -23.06
C GLN A 259 4.63 25.43 -22.69
N VAL A 260 4.40 25.00 -21.47
CA VAL A 260 3.15 24.36 -21.05
C VAL A 260 2.42 25.22 -20.02
N ARG A 261 1.13 25.47 -20.24
CA ARG A 261 0.25 26.15 -19.28
C ARG A 261 -0.28 25.16 -18.21
N PRO A 262 -0.76 25.64 -17.05
CA PRO A 262 -1.34 24.78 -16.02
C PRO A 262 -2.54 23.91 -16.48
N ASP A 263 -3.25 24.34 -17.52
CA ASP A 263 -4.37 23.62 -18.14
C ASP A 263 -3.92 22.55 -19.17
N GLY A 264 -2.61 22.41 -19.39
CA GLY A 264 -2.01 21.46 -20.32
C GLY A 264 -1.81 22.00 -21.75
N GLN A 265 -2.23 23.22 -22.08
CA GLN A 265 -2.02 23.77 -23.42
C GLN A 265 -0.56 24.14 -23.70
N ILE A 266 -0.11 23.91 -24.94
CA ILE A 266 1.27 24.16 -25.39
C ILE A 266 1.34 25.43 -26.22
N GLN A 267 2.08 26.41 -25.73
CA GLN A 267 2.36 27.67 -26.42
C GLN A 267 3.64 27.60 -27.26
N SER A 268 3.73 28.44 -28.30
CA SER A 268 4.89 28.49 -29.19
C SER A 268 6.06 29.29 -28.59
N ALA A 269 5.77 30.19 -27.67
CA ALA A 269 6.73 31.09 -27.05
C ALA A 269 6.53 31.10 -25.53
N PRO A 270 7.59 31.34 -24.75
CA PRO A 270 7.48 31.49 -23.30
C PRO A 270 6.65 32.72 -22.94
N SER A 271 5.78 32.58 -21.95
CA SER A 271 5.01 33.64 -21.31
C SER A 271 5.01 33.47 -19.79
N LEU A 272 4.51 34.46 -19.05
CA LEU A 272 4.38 34.39 -17.59
C LEU A 272 3.45 33.26 -17.11
N GLU A 273 2.58 32.77 -17.99
CA GLU A 273 1.61 31.70 -17.69
C GLU A 273 2.11 30.31 -18.12
N THR A 274 3.30 30.22 -18.71
CA THR A 274 3.86 28.95 -19.18
C THR A 274 5.06 28.54 -18.37
N THR A 275 5.18 27.23 -18.16
CA THR A 275 6.36 26.62 -17.59
C THR A 275 7.17 25.92 -18.69
N THR A 276 8.49 26.12 -18.67
CA THR A 276 9.38 25.37 -19.56
C THR A 276 9.46 23.93 -19.08
N ALA A 277 9.28 22.99 -20.01
CA ALA A 277 9.34 21.57 -19.69
C ALA A 277 9.94 20.76 -20.85
N TRP A 278 10.45 19.57 -20.53
CA TRP A 278 11.05 18.65 -21.50
C TRP A 278 10.24 17.37 -21.60
N PHE A 279 9.72 17.09 -22.79
CA PHE A 279 8.99 15.86 -23.07
C PHE A 279 9.94 14.75 -23.52
N LEU A 280 9.80 13.58 -22.89
CA LEU A 280 10.45 12.33 -23.27
C LEU A 280 9.38 11.28 -23.60
N PRO A 281 9.35 10.70 -24.82
CA PRO A 281 8.38 9.66 -25.13
C PRO A 281 8.68 8.34 -24.40
N MET A 282 7.65 7.52 -24.20
CA MET A 282 7.84 6.12 -23.78
C MET A 282 8.44 5.28 -24.93
N PRO A 283 9.25 4.25 -24.61
CA PRO A 283 9.73 3.89 -23.27
C PRO A 283 10.77 4.87 -22.72
N PHE A 284 10.89 4.97 -21.39
CA PHE A 284 11.90 5.80 -20.72
C PHE A 284 13.31 5.28 -21.03
N LEU A 285 14.11 6.06 -21.76
CA LEU A 285 15.46 5.62 -22.17
C LEU A 285 16.59 6.33 -21.42
N THR A 286 16.35 7.52 -20.87
CA THR A 286 17.38 8.20 -20.09
C THR A 286 16.81 9.16 -19.06
N CYS A 287 17.50 9.30 -17.93
CA CYS A 287 17.21 10.33 -16.93
C CYS A 287 18.03 11.58 -17.23
N LEU A 288 17.36 12.71 -17.49
CA LEU A 288 18.01 13.99 -17.79
C LEU A 288 18.81 14.57 -16.61
N ARG A 289 18.55 14.11 -15.38
CA ARG A 289 19.30 14.56 -14.19
C ARG A 289 20.58 13.77 -13.93
N CYS A 290 20.53 12.44 -13.97
CA CYS A 290 21.68 11.59 -13.60
C CYS A 290 22.34 10.88 -14.77
N GLY A 291 21.80 10.99 -15.98
CA GLY A 291 22.34 10.33 -17.18
C GLY A 291 22.19 8.81 -17.20
N ALA A 292 21.36 8.22 -16.33
CA ALA A 292 21.06 6.79 -16.40
C ALA A 292 20.55 6.43 -17.79
N VAL A 293 21.02 5.32 -18.37
CA VAL A 293 20.72 4.91 -19.75
C VAL A 293 20.07 3.54 -19.77
N TYR A 294 18.96 3.42 -20.49
CA TYR A 294 18.23 2.18 -20.68
C TYR A 294 18.08 1.84 -22.16
N THR A 295 17.85 0.56 -22.45
CA THR A 295 17.70 0.08 -23.83
C THR A 295 16.23 -0.03 -24.19
N LYS A 296 15.94 -0.01 -25.50
CA LYS A 296 14.59 -0.25 -26.05
C LYS A 296 14.07 -1.67 -25.87
N ARG A 297 14.93 -2.62 -25.45
CA ARG A 297 14.52 -4.00 -25.16
C ARG A 297 13.65 -4.05 -23.89
N ASP A 298 13.95 -3.17 -22.93
CA ASP A 298 13.18 -3.03 -21.70
C ASP A 298 12.01 -2.07 -21.95
N ARG A 299 10.89 -2.60 -22.45
CA ARG A 299 9.66 -1.82 -22.66
C ARG A 299 8.92 -1.51 -21.36
N ASP A 300 9.19 -2.26 -20.30
CA ASP A 300 8.57 -2.06 -18.99
C ASP A 300 9.36 -1.04 -18.16
N ASP A 301 8.83 0.18 -18.08
CA ASP A 301 9.46 1.28 -17.35
C ASP A 301 9.32 1.16 -15.83
N PHE A 302 8.58 0.17 -15.31
CA PHE A 302 8.47 -0.10 -13.86
C PHE A 302 9.83 -0.30 -13.19
N ARG A 303 10.81 -0.81 -13.94
CA ARG A 303 12.19 -1.02 -13.47
C ARG A 303 13.06 0.23 -13.47
N LYS A 304 12.63 1.29 -14.15
CA LYS A 304 13.40 2.52 -14.36
C LYS A 304 12.85 3.65 -13.50
N LEU A 305 11.53 3.65 -13.34
CA LEU A 305 10.77 4.67 -12.65
C LEU A 305 9.96 4.05 -11.50
N ALA A 306 9.96 4.71 -10.36
CA ALA A 306 9.16 4.38 -9.19
C ALA A 306 7.99 5.36 -9.06
N ARG A 307 6.85 4.89 -8.57
CA ARG A 307 5.85 5.79 -7.96
C ARG A 307 6.12 5.88 -6.47
N LEU A 308 5.44 6.80 -5.77
CA LEU A 308 5.51 6.89 -4.31
C LEU A 308 5.22 5.54 -3.66
N SER A 309 4.18 4.84 -4.14
CA SER A 309 3.99 3.43 -3.84
C SER A 309 4.07 2.57 -5.09
N SER A 310 4.91 1.54 -4.99
CA SER A 310 5.04 0.47 -5.97
C SER A 310 4.69 -0.89 -5.34
N GLU A 311 4.20 -0.89 -4.10
CA GLU A 311 3.90 -2.10 -3.34
C GLU A 311 2.60 -2.74 -3.85
N GLY A 312 2.59 -4.06 -4.05
CA GLY A 312 1.39 -4.79 -4.44
C GLY A 312 0.46 -5.01 -3.25
N ARG A 313 -0.85 -5.13 -3.50
CA ARG A 313 -1.86 -5.37 -2.46
C ARG A 313 -1.50 -6.56 -1.56
N SER A 314 -1.00 -7.65 -2.13
CA SER A 314 -0.64 -8.83 -1.34
C SER A 314 0.49 -8.60 -0.36
N THR A 315 1.51 -7.83 -0.76
CA THR A 315 2.62 -7.45 0.13
C THR A 315 2.13 -6.55 1.26
N ALA A 316 1.34 -5.53 0.94
CA ALA A 316 0.79 -4.62 1.93
C ALA A 316 -0.09 -5.37 2.95
N THR A 317 -1.00 -6.23 2.47
CA THR A 317 -1.84 -7.07 3.34
C THR A 317 -0.99 -8.00 4.21
N THR A 318 0.08 -8.60 3.66
CA THR A 318 0.98 -9.47 4.43
C THR A 318 1.70 -8.69 5.52
N LEU A 319 2.29 -7.52 5.20
CA LEU A 319 3.00 -6.69 6.19
C LEU A 319 2.07 -6.19 7.29
N ILE A 320 0.89 -5.69 6.94
CA ILE A 320 -0.12 -5.25 7.91
C ILE A 320 -0.52 -6.43 8.81
N SER A 321 -0.76 -7.60 8.23
CA SER A 321 -1.14 -8.80 8.99
C SER A 321 -0.04 -9.24 9.97
N VAL A 322 1.22 -9.28 9.52
CA VAL A 322 2.36 -9.64 10.37
C VAL A 322 2.55 -8.62 11.48
N ALA A 323 2.53 -7.32 11.15
CA ALA A 323 2.70 -6.25 12.13
C ALA A 323 1.58 -6.24 13.17
N ALA A 324 0.32 -6.44 12.76
CA ALA A 324 -0.80 -6.53 13.68
C ALA A 324 -0.66 -7.72 14.64
N ILE A 325 -0.29 -8.91 14.14
CA ILE A 325 -0.08 -10.09 14.98
C ILE A 325 1.11 -9.91 15.94
N ASP A 326 2.20 -9.33 15.45
CA ASP A 326 3.40 -9.07 16.24
C ASP A 326 3.11 -8.06 17.37
N GLU A 327 2.36 -7.00 17.08
CA GLU A 327 1.95 -6.02 18.09
C GLU A 327 0.96 -6.62 19.10
N MET A 328 -0.02 -7.42 18.65
CA MET A 328 -0.92 -8.15 19.54
C MET A 328 -0.18 -9.09 20.50
N ARG A 329 0.97 -9.65 20.10
CA ARG A 329 1.80 -10.50 20.96
C ARG A 329 2.64 -9.72 21.95
N ARG A 330 2.88 -8.42 21.71
CA ARG A 330 3.61 -7.52 22.62
C ARG A 330 2.70 -6.79 23.59
N SER A 331 1.39 -6.79 23.35
CA SER A 331 0.42 -6.17 24.23
C SER A 331 0.04 -7.08 25.41
N ASP A 332 -0.82 -6.55 26.28
CA ASP A 332 -1.43 -7.22 27.42
C ASP A 332 -2.68 -8.05 27.05
N LEU A 333 -2.95 -8.23 25.75
CA LEU A 333 -4.08 -9.04 25.29
C LEU A 333 -3.91 -10.51 25.64
N ASP A 334 -5.02 -11.15 26.03
CA ASP A 334 -5.06 -12.60 26.27
C ASP A 334 -4.57 -13.38 25.05
N PRO A 335 -3.77 -14.46 25.22
CA PRO A 335 -3.22 -15.24 24.11
C PRO A 335 -4.27 -15.75 23.11
N GLU A 336 -5.50 -16.00 23.57
CA GLU A 336 -6.59 -16.45 22.70
C GLU A 336 -7.10 -15.35 21.76
N ALA A 337 -6.93 -14.08 22.13
CA ALA A 337 -7.32 -12.90 21.36
C ALA A 337 -6.24 -12.42 20.38
N GLN A 338 -5.00 -12.92 20.49
CA GLN A 338 -3.86 -12.57 19.63
C GLN A 338 -3.93 -13.25 18.25
N LYS A 339 -5.05 -13.06 17.54
CA LYS A 339 -5.36 -13.73 16.27
C LYS A 339 -5.90 -12.72 15.26
N LEU A 340 -5.54 -12.93 14.00
CA LEU A 340 -6.09 -12.19 12.88
C LEU A 340 -6.92 -13.14 12.01
N LEU A 341 -8.20 -12.80 11.81
CA LEU A 341 -9.06 -13.48 10.86
C LEU A 341 -9.23 -12.59 9.63
N SER A 342 -8.86 -13.13 8.47
CA SER A 342 -9.04 -12.47 7.18
C SER A 342 -10.23 -13.10 6.45
N PHE A 343 -11.19 -12.28 6.04
CA PHE A 343 -12.30 -12.69 5.19
C PHE A 343 -12.07 -12.17 3.78
N THR A 344 -12.43 -12.99 2.79
CA THR A 344 -12.33 -12.66 1.37
C THR A 344 -13.53 -13.28 0.65
N ASP A 345 -14.08 -12.54 -0.30
CA ASP A 345 -15.22 -12.94 -1.12
C ASP A 345 -14.83 -13.87 -2.27
N ASN A 346 -13.53 -14.01 -2.56
CA ASN A 346 -13.01 -14.82 -3.65
C ASN A 346 -12.00 -15.87 -3.18
N ARG A 347 -12.26 -17.14 -3.51
CA ARG A 347 -11.38 -18.28 -3.17
C ARG A 347 -10.01 -18.19 -3.86
N GLN A 348 -9.94 -17.62 -5.06
CA GLN A 348 -8.66 -17.45 -5.77
C GLN A 348 -7.79 -16.42 -5.06
N ASP A 349 -8.37 -15.28 -4.68
CA ASP A 349 -7.67 -14.23 -3.94
C ASP A 349 -7.27 -14.73 -2.54
N ALA A 350 -8.12 -15.55 -1.90
CA ALA A 350 -7.78 -16.23 -0.65
C ALA A 350 -6.52 -17.08 -0.77
N SER A 351 -6.49 -17.95 -1.79
CA SER A 351 -5.37 -18.86 -2.03
C SER A 351 -4.10 -18.10 -2.42
N LEU A 352 -4.23 -17.05 -3.24
CA LEU A 352 -3.12 -16.19 -3.63
C LEU A 352 -2.53 -15.48 -2.41
N GLN A 353 -3.38 -14.90 -1.57
CA GLN A 353 -2.94 -14.18 -0.38
C GLN A 353 -2.29 -15.11 0.65
N ALA A 354 -2.86 -16.30 0.87
CA ALA A 354 -2.27 -17.30 1.76
C ALA A 354 -0.91 -17.79 1.24
N GLY A 355 -0.82 -18.07 -0.07
CA GLY A 355 0.44 -18.46 -0.73
C GLY A 355 1.50 -17.36 -0.62
N HIS A 356 1.13 -16.12 -0.92
CA HIS A 356 2.01 -14.96 -0.79
C HIS A 356 2.48 -14.75 0.65
N PHE A 357 1.58 -14.84 1.65
CA PHE A 357 1.93 -14.69 3.06
C PHE A 357 2.96 -15.75 3.49
N ASN A 358 2.72 -17.01 3.15
CA ASN A 358 3.62 -18.11 3.52
C ASN A 358 4.98 -17.97 2.84
N ASP A 359 5.02 -17.64 1.54
CA ASP A 359 6.29 -17.41 0.84
C ASP A 359 7.05 -16.22 1.43
N PHE A 360 6.37 -15.10 1.68
CA PHE A 360 6.94 -13.92 2.31
C PHE A 360 7.56 -14.24 3.67
N ALA A 361 6.81 -14.90 4.55
CA ALA A 361 7.28 -15.25 5.89
C ALA A 361 8.51 -16.17 5.83
N ASN A 362 8.50 -17.17 4.94
CA ASN A 362 9.62 -18.08 4.76
C ASN A 362 10.87 -17.37 4.21
N VAL A 363 10.71 -16.50 3.20
CA VAL A 363 11.82 -15.72 2.62
C VAL A 363 12.37 -14.73 3.64
N ALA A 364 11.51 -14.03 4.39
CA ALA A 364 11.92 -13.10 5.43
C ALA A 364 12.68 -13.81 6.56
N LEU A 365 12.20 -14.97 7.01
CA LEU A 365 12.87 -15.79 8.04
C LEU A 365 14.22 -16.34 7.55
N LEU A 366 14.29 -16.82 6.31
CA LEU A 366 15.56 -17.27 5.72
C LEU A 366 16.57 -16.12 5.67
N ARG A 367 16.15 -14.97 5.14
CA ARG A 367 17.03 -13.80 4.99
C ARG A 367 17.48 -13.23 6.33
N SER A 368 16.60 -13.20 7.34
CA SER A 368 16.98 -12.77 8.68
C SER A 368 18.01 -13.72 9.30
N ALA A 369 17.87 -15.03 9.10
CA ALA A 369 18.84 -16.01 9.56
C ALA A 369 20.19 -15.93 8.83
N VAL A 370 20.19 -15.69 7.51
CA VAL A 370 21.43 -15.44 6.75
C VAL A 370 22.12 -14.17 7.26
N ALA A 371 21.39 -13.08 7.42
CA ALA A 371 21.95 -11.83 7.94
C ALA A 371 22.50 -12.01 9.37
N ALA A 372 21.78 -12.72 10.24
CA ALA A 372 22.24 -13.04 11.59
C ALA A 372 23.48 -13.95 11.59
N ALA A 373 23.54 -14.95 10.70
CA ALA A 373 24.69 -15.83 10.55
C ALA A 373 25.94 -15.05 10.10
N ILE A 374 25.80 -14.11 9.17
CA ILE A 374 26.87 -13.22 8.71
C ILE A 374 27.32 -12.28 9.83
N ALA A 375 26.38 -11.67 10.54
CA ALA A 375 26.69 -10.73 11.63
C ALA A 375 27.43 -11.37 12.81
N ARG A 376 27.34 -12.70 12.97
CA ARG A 376 28.11 -13.47 13.97
C ARG A 376 29.55 -13.77 13.54
N GLN A 377 29.88 -13.64 12.25
CA GLN A 377 31.24 -13.91 11.76
C GLN A 377 32.16 -12.70 11.92
N GLN A 378 33.46 -12.99 12.05
CA GLN A 378 34.50 -11.97 12.02
C GLN A 378 34.90 -11.67 10.58
N ALA A 379 35.33 -10.44 10.28
CA ALA A 379 35.64 -10.02 8.91
C ALA A 379 36.73 -10.86 8.21
N HIS A 380 37.61 -11.52 8.99
CA HIS A 380 38.68 -12.37 8.47
C HIS A 380 38.30 -13.86 8.38
N ASP A 381 37.10 -14.25 8.80
CA ASP A 381 36.56 -15.61 8.69
C ASP A 381 35.15 -15.58 8.07
N PRO A 382 35.04 -15.20 6.78
CA PRO A 382 33.75 -15.09 6.12
C PRO A 382 33.08 -16.46 5.95
N LEU A 383 31.74 -16.47 5.93
CA LEU A 383 30.99 -17.66 5.54
C LEU A 383 31.38 -18.08 4.11
N THR A 384 31.49 -19.39 3.93
CA THR A 384 31.80 -20.03 2.66
C THR A 384 30.64 -20.92 2.23
N HIS A 385 30.66 -21.36 0.97
CA HIS A 385 29.68 -22.32 0.45
C HIS A 385 29.64 -23.63 1.26
N LEU A 386 30.70 -23.96 2.00
CA LEU A 386 30.78 -25.18 2.81
C LEU A 386 30.10 -25.05 4.18
N ASN A 387 30.04 -23.85 4.77
CA ASN A 387 29.59 -23.65 6.15
C ASN A 387 28.33 -22.77 6.29
N VAL A 388 27.93 -22.07 5.22
CA VAL A 388 26.79 -21.14 5.25
C VAL A 388 25.50 -21.81 5.72
N ALA A 389 25.21 -23.02 5.24
CA ALA A 389 23.98 -23.73 5.59
C ALA A 389 23.92 -24.07 7.08
N GLN A 390 25.03 -24.54 7.66
CA GLN A 390 25.11 -24.86 9.07
C GLN A 390 25.04 -23.60 9.95
N ALA A 391 25.68 -22.51 9.53
CA ALA A 391 25.62 -21.23 10.23
C ALA A 391 24.20 -20.65 10.23
N VAL A 392 23.47 -20.77 9.10
CA VAL A 392 22.06 -20.36 8.98
C VAL A 392 21.16 -21.23 9.87
N LEU A 393 21.36 -22.55 9.89
CA LEU A 393 20.63 -23.46 10.78
C LEU A 393 20.81 -23.07 12.27
N GLN A 394 22.04 -22.79 12.68
CA GLN A 394 22.35 -22.32 14.03
C GLN A 394 21.76 -20.94 14.31
N ALA A 395 21.69 -20.05 13.32
CA ALA A 395 21.05 -18.74 13.46
C ALA A 395 19.53 -18.86 13.63
N LEU A 396 18.89 -19.76 12.87
CA LEU A 396 17.45 -20.04 12.98
C LEU A 396 17.05 -20.60 14.34
N SER A 397 17.88 -21.50 14.91
CA SER A 397 17.64 -22.11 16.23
C SER A 397 16.23 -22.70 16.39
N LEU A 398 15.69 -23.30 15.31
CA LEU A 398 14.35 -23.89 15.32
C LEU A 398 14.32 -25.19 16.13
N PRO A 399 13.28 -25.42 16.94
CA PRO A 399 13.07 -26.70 17.61
C PRO A 399 12.66 -27.77 16.59
N GLN A 400 13.02 -29.04 16.84
CA GLN A 400 12.80 -30.16 15.90
C GLN A 400 11.32 -30.31 15.53
N GLU A 401 10.43 -30.04 16.48
CA GLU A 401 8.98 -30.09 16.36
C GLU A 401 8.45 -29.21 15.23
N THR A 402 9.18 -28.14 14.86
CA THR A 402 8.76 -27.21 13.81
C THR A 402 9.07 -27.71 12.39
N TYR A 403 10.06 -28.59 12.22
CA TYR A 403 10.53 -29.01 10.89
C TYR A 403 10.63 -30.52 10.68
N ALA A 404 10.54 -31.33 11.73
CA ALA A 404 10.62 -32.78 11.67
C ALA A 404 9.30 -33.43 12.08
N ARG A 405 8.75 -34.27 11.19
CA ARG A 405 7.55 -35.07 11.49
C ARG A 405 7.78 -36.05 12.65
N ASN A 406 9.00 -36.60 12.74
CA ASN A 406 9.42 -37.50 13.81
C ASN A 406 10.57 -36.83 14.58
N VAL A 407 10.27 -36.37 15.80
CA VAL A 407 11.27 -35.74 16.67
C VAL A 407 12.30 -36.79 17.11
N GLY A 408 13.57 -36.52 16.84
CA GLY A 408 14.65 -37.42 17.20
C GLY A 408 14.98 -37.31 18.69
N ALA A 409 14.72 -38.38 19.46
CA ALA A 409 15.03 -38.44 20.89
C ALA A 409 16.52 -38.67 21.19
N TYR A 410 17.28 -39.25 20.25
CA TYR A 410 18.70 -39.60 20.41
C TYR A 410 19.57 -38.89 19.36
N GLY A 411 20.87 -38.72 19.66
CA GLY A 411 21.81 -37.94 18.87
C GLY A 411 21.84 -38.27 17.37
N GLY A 412 21.77 -39.56 17.00
CA GLY A 412 21.76 -39.96 15.59
C GLY A 412 20.48 -39.62 14.82
N ALA A 413 19.32 -39.62 15.49
CA ALA A 413 18.06 -39.22 14.86
C ALA A 413 17.96 -37.69 14.74
N LYS A 414 18.36 -36.98 15.81
CA LYS A 414 18.43 -35.52 15.81
C LYS A 414 19.39 -34.99 14.72
N ARG A 415 20.59 -35.57 14.62
CA ARG A 415 21.57 -35.19 13.61
C ARG A 415 21.05 -35.37 12.18
N ARG A 416 20.35 -36.47 11.89
CA ARG A 416 19.73 -36.67 10.57
C ARG A 416 18.67 -35.62 10.24
N ASN A 417 17.87 -35.21 11.23
CA ASN A 417 16.89 -34.13 11.04
C ASN A 417 17.60 -32.79 10.77
N GLU A 418 18.66 -32.48 11.50
CA GLU A 418 19.47 -31.27 11.29
C GLU A 418 20.18 -31.28 9.93
N GLU A 419 20.78 -32.39 9.52
CA GLU A 419 21.43 -32.57 8.20
C GLU A 419 20.42 -32.35 7.06
N ALA A 420 19.20 -32.87 7.18
CA ALA A 420 18.15 -32.66 6.19
C ALA A 420 17.71 -31.19 6.10
N LEU A 421 17.56 -30.51 7.24
CA LEU A 421 17.23 -29.09 7.27
C LEU A 421 18.37 -28.25 6.70
N ALA A 422 19.63 -28.55 7.03
CA ALA A 422 20.80 -27.86 6.51
C ALA A 422 20.87 -27.97 4.98
N ALA A 423 20.66 -29.16 4.40
CA ALA A 423 20.64 -29.36 2.95
C ALA A 423 19.51 -28.56 2.26
N TYR A 424 18.33 -28.49 2.89
CA TYR A 424 17.24 -27.66 2.39
C TYR A 424 17.58 -26.15 2.45
N LEU A 425 18.15 -25.70 3.56
CA LEU A 425 18.56 -24.30 3.72
C LEU A 425 19.65 -23.92 2.74
N GLU A 426 20.61 -24.79 2.48
CA GLU A 426 21.66 -24.59 1.47
C GLU A 426 21.04 -24.26 0.11
N TYR A 427 20.13 -25.11 -0.36
CA TYR A 427 19.41 -24.87 -1.61
C TYR A 427 18.68 -23.52 -1.61
N ARG A 428 17.94 -23.21 -0.54
CA ARG A 428 17.14 -21.97 -0.46
C ARG A 428 18.00 -20.72 -0.39
N VAL A 429 19.15 -20.76 0.30
CA VAL A 429 20.11 -19.65 0.34
C VAL A 429 20.61 -19.35 -1.07
N TYR A 430 21.03 -20.37 -1.84
CA TYR A 430 21.50 -20.16 -3.20
C TYR A 430 20.39 -19.74 -4.16
N GLU A 431 19.17 -20.26 -3.98
CA GLU A 431 18.01 -19.83 -4.73
C GLU A 431 17.72 -18.33 -4.51
N ASP A 432 17.81 -17.83 -3.27
CA ASP A 432 17.58 -16.42 -2.95
C ASP A 432 18.72 -15.50 -3.42
N LEU A 433 19.97 -15.99 -3.37
CA LEU A 433 21.14 -15.29 -3.91
C LEU A 433 21.15 -15.23 -5.44
N ARG A 434 20.37 -16.09 -6.12
CA ARG A 434 20.24 -16.03 -7.56
C ARG A 434 19.76 -14.64 -7.96
N ARG A 435 20.51 -13.98 -8.86
CA ARG A 435 20.17 -12.66 -9.38
C ARG A 435 18.74 -12.67 -9.91
N SER A 436 17.86 -11.95 -9.21
CA SER A 436 16.45 -11.82 -9.56
C SER A 436 16.10 -10.34 -9.70
N TRP A 437 15.18 -10.04 -10.61
CA TRP A 437 14.72 -8.68 -10.90
C TRP A 437 13.64 -8.21 -9.91
N ARG A 438 13.78 -8.58 -8.62
CA ARG A 438 12.81 -8.29 -7.56
C ARG A 438 13.02 -6.85 -7.08
N ILE A 439 12.13 -5.95 -7.48
CA ILE A 439 12.20 -4.52 -7.11
C ILE A 439 11.59 -4.26 -5.74
N THR A 440 10.48 -4.92 -5.41
CA THR A 440 9.76 -4.74 -4.15
C THR A 440 10.39 -5.51 -2.99
N GLN A 441 11.15 -6.56 -3.27
CA GLN A 441 11.84 -7.39 -2.28
C GLN A 441 13.29 -7.67 -2.72
N PRO A 442 14.15 -6.64 -2.71
CA PRO A 442 15.57 -6.83 -3.03
C PRO A 442 16.19 -7.91 -2.15
N ASN A 443 17.15 -8.66 -2.69
CA ASN A 443 17.89 -9.65 -1.92
C ASN A 443 18.90 -8.97 -0.97
N LEU A 444 19.51 -9.76 -0.07
CA LEU A 444 20.45 -9.22 0.93
C LEU A 444 21.65 -8.49 0.31
N GLU A 445 22.13 -8.93 -0.86
CA GLU A 445 23.19 -8.27 -1.61
C GLU A 445 22.77 -6.87 -2.07
N GLN A 446 21.56 -6.77 -2.66
CA GLN A 446 20.99 -5.50 -3.12
C GLN A 446 20.72 -4.52 -1.96
N CYS A 447 20.40 -5.04 -0.78
CA CYS A 447 20.24 -4.25 0.45
C CYS A 447 21.59 -3.85 1.10
N GLY A 448 22.72 -4.35 0.60
CA GLY A 448 24.04 -4.12 1.23
C GLY A 448 24.25 -4.86 2.54
N LEU A 449 23.42 -5.88 2.84
CA LEU A 449 23.52 -6.73 4.03
C LEU A 449 24.39 -7.98 3.80
N LEU A 450 24.78 -8.22 2.54
CA LEU A 450 25.61 -9.34 2.13
C LEU A 450 26.57 -8.89 1.02
N GLY A 451 27.84 -9.27 1.13
CA GLY A 451 28.87 -9.06 0.09
C GLY A 451 29.45 -10.40 -0.35
N LEU A 452 29.67 -10.58 -1.66
CA LEU A 452 30.27 -11.79 -2.23
C LEU A 452 31.70 -11.51 -2.68
N ILE A 453 32.65 -12.32 -2.20
CA ILE A 453 34.04 -12.31 -2.63
C ILE A 453 34.26 -13.53 -3.52
N ILE A 454 34.57 -13.31 -4.79
CA ILE A 454 34.89 -14.38 -5.75
C ILE A 454 36.40 -14.41 -5.96
N SER A 455 37.07 -15.38 -5.33
CA SER A 455 38.54 -15.50 -5.28
C SER A 455 39.21 -15.81 -6.63
N THR A 456 38.45 -16.07 -7.70
CA THR A 456 38.98 -16.45 -9.02
C THR A 456 38.94 -15.36 -10.09
N CYS A 457 38.47 -14.13 -9.80
CA CYS A 457 38.43 -13.06 -10.81
C CYS A 457 39.29 -11.84 -10.47
N THR A 458 40.61 -11.99 -10.58
CA THR A 458 41.55 -10.84 -10.66
C THR A 458 41.32 -9.97 -11.90
N THR A 459 40.57 -10.46 -12.89
CA THR A 459 40.34 -9.78 -14.19
C THR A 459 39.01 -9.02 -14.27
N CYS A 460 38.12 -9.13 -13.29
CA CYS A 460 36.81 -8.47 -13.33
C CYS A 460 36.84 -6.99 -12.88
N ALA A 461 37.97 -6.52 -12.34
CA ALA A 461 38.13 -5.16 -11.82
C ALA A 461 38.13 -4.05 -12.89
N SER A 462 38.15 -4.39 -14.19
CA SER A 462 38.21 -3.39 -15.27
C SER A 462 36.86 -3.08 -15.95
N THR A 463 35.75 -3.71 -15.51
CA THR A 463 34.42 -3.42 -16.07
C THR A 463 33.43 -3.00 -14.99
N THR A 464 33.84 -2.13 -14.07
CA THR A 464 32.90 -1.38 -13.26
C THR A 464 32.36 -0.24 -14.13
N SER A 465 31.12 -0.38 -14.58
CA SER A 465 30.33 0.78 -14.98
C SER A 465 30.39 1.79 -13.83
N ARG A 466 30.87 3.00 -14.16
CA ARG A 466 30.95 4.13 -13.22
C ARG A 466 29.57 4.34 -12.59
N GLY A 467 29.38 3.90 -11.35
CA GLY A 467 28.09 4.02 -10.69
C GLY A 467 27.98 3.50 -9.26
N ARG A 468 28.83 2.56 -8.81
CA ARG A 468 28.83 2.14 -7.40
C ARG A 468 30.24 2.14 -6.84
N ARG A 469 30.49 3.08 -5.92
CA ARG A 469 31.69 3.08 -5.07
C ARG A 469 31.58 1.90 -4.11
N THR A 470 32.22 0.79 -4.41
CA THR A 470 32.65 -0.17 -3.40
C THR A 470 33.76 0.49 -2.58
N ARG A 471 33.54 0.68 -1.28
CA ARG A 471 34.65 0.92 -0.35
C ARG A 471 35.36 -0.41 -0.12
N CYS A 472 36.69 -0.38 -0.22
CA CYS A 472 37.59 -1.48 0.11
C CYS A 472 37.39 -1.98 1.53
#